data_AF-A0A356UGD1-F1
#
_entry.id   AF-A0A356UGD1-F1
#
_cell.length_a   1.000
_cell.length_b   1.000
_cell.length_c   1.000
_cell.angle_alpha   90.00
_cell.angle_beta   90.00
_cell.angle_gamma   90.00
#
_symmetry.space_group_name_H-M   'P 1'
#
loop_
_entity.id
_entity.type
_entity.pdbx_description
1 polymer ?
#
loop_
_entity_poly.entity_id
_entity_poly.type
_entity_poly.pdbx_seq_one_letter_code
_entity_poly.pdbx_strand_id
1 'polypeptide(L)'
;MYERIKKEIKQNYYQQNFPNDGQRFVAWYLRNIYLRNMNETKDDITDGADDKQIDAIVIDDDKQTIFVIQGKFIGSSSVDAEPLREVLSSWLQLRDIIKLQEVGNIKLKRKLSEVAKALEDDYEVAFELITTSTLTESANNDLATFQKQLADLAEKEDFPSSITVIDKDELNRRYDLALERESPSIKHTIDLSDSRFLPLNIAGTQVVVAAIPLRECINIPGIKDGTLFQKNVRQSLGLNNAVNKGIKNTIYSDKHRDFFFFHNGITAICNKLELQDQKLKLNGLSVVNGCQSLNTIISCSERIKTLDDTFVLFRFYEIPQRERADRISINTNSQSAVKPRDLRSNDKRVLNLKKLFEQKYPSGYFITKRGEQAPADKDKNYVLDLSDLGKYLIAWHSKRPNVSYSEAKIFDKYFEQLFKREYKPENAQALNFWMKELLKSWTDENSLGMNETLLAMKAYAPYHHLYAISMCFAISNNESDRVPNPGRCLEKAQQNGMVDEIINISGRSVNMALEAAANEVQPQGKIFSPHNWIKAKTCLAGINFAIHNYFSMLPMLPGGQELSKRLKEILALGNEDFEYRWEAD
;
A
#
# COMPACT_ATOMS: atom_id res chain seq x y z
N MET A 1 13.64 -35.22 3.59
CA MET A 1 13.20 -34.10 4.45
C MET A 1 12.68 -34.55 5.81
N TYR A 2 11.58 -35.31 5.90
CA TYR A 2 10.98 -35.73 7.18
C TYR A 2 11.98 -36.30 8.21
N GLU A 3 12.77 -37.31 7.86
CA GLU A 3 13.76 -37.90 8.77
C GLU A 3 14.85 -36.91 9.21
N ARG A 4 15.19 -35.94 8.35
CA ARG A 4 16.15 -34.89 8.68
C ARG A 4 15.57 -33.97 9.76
N ILE A 5 14.38 -33.44 9.52
CA ILE A 5 13.66 -32.58 10.48
C ILE A 5 13.49 -33.32 11.79
N LYS A 6 13.04 -34.58 11.76
CA LYS A 6 12.87 -35.45 12.93
C LYS A 6 14.15 -35.62 13.75
N LYS A 7 15.32 -35.60 13.11
CA LYS A 7 16.62 -35.61 13.79
C LYS A 7 16.99 -34.23 14.34
N GLU A 8 16.77 -33.16 13.57
CA GLU A 8 17.16 -31.79 13.93
C GLU A 8 16.28 -31.20 15.04
N ILE A 9 14.98 -31.50 15.09
CA ILE A 9 14.07 -31.07 16.15
C ILE A 9 14.35 -31.72 17.52
N LYS A 10 15.26 -32.71 17.58
CA LYS A 10 15.73 -33.29 18.85
C LYS A 10 16.86 -32.49 19.50
N GLN A 11 17.37 -31.44 18.87
CA GLN A 11 18.37 -30.58 19.49
C GLN A 11 17.80 -29.89 20.73
N ASN A 12 18.67 -29.64 21.72
CA ASN A 12 18.29 -29.06 23.03
C ASN A 12 17.42 -27.81 22.92
N TYR A 13 17.74 -26.91 21.99
CA TYR A 13 16.96 -25.69 21.76
C TYR A 13 15.47 -25.98 21.49
N TYR A 14 15.18 -26.89 20.55
CA TYR A 14 13.79 -27.20 20.18
C TYR A 14 13.06 -27.95 21.29
N GLN A 15 13.73 -28.88 21.97
CA GLN A 15 13.13 -29.66 23.06
C GLN A 15 12.82 -28.82 24.31
N GLN A 16 13.69 -27.85 24.63
CA GLN A 16 13.52 -26.98 25.80
C GLN A 16 12.50 -25.87 25.58
N ASN A 17 12.31 -25.40 24.34
CA ASN A 17 11.45 -24.26 24.05
C ASN A 17 10.06 -24.64 23.50
N PHE A 18 9.92 -25.83 22.92
CA PHE A 18 8.67 -26.26 22.27
C PHE A 18 8.21 -27.66 22.76
N PRO A 19 6.94 -27.80 23.18
CA PRO A 19 6.44 -28.95 23.93
C PRO A 19 6.22 -30.21 23.07
N ASN A 20 5.88 -30.06 21.79
CA ASN A 20 5.53 -31.18 20.90
C ASN A 20 6.24 -31.08 19.53
N ASP A 21 6.25 -32.18 18.77
CA ASP A 21 6.96 -32.26 17.49
C ASP A 21 6.34 -31.37 16.39
N GLY A 22 5.04 -31.05 16.47
CA GLY A 22 4.38 -30.09 15.58
C GLY A 22 4.94 -28.67 15.75
N GLN A 23 4.95 -28.17 17.00
CA GLN A 23 5.55 -26.87 17.34
C GLN A 23 7.04 -26.82 16.98
N ARG A 24 7.77 -27.92 17.21
CA ARG A 24 9.20 -27.98 16.85
C ARG A 24 9.42 -27.95 15.34
N PHE A 25 8.51 -28.53 14.56
CA PHE A 25 8.57 -28.46 13.10
C PHE A 25 8.34 -27.04 12.59
N VAL A 26 7.33 -26.32 13.11
CA VAL A 26 7.10 -24.91 12.76
C VAL A 26 8.31 -24.05 13.16
N ALA A 27 8.85 -24.24 14.36
CA ALA A 27 10.07 -23.57 14.80
C ALA A 27 11.29 -23.89 13.92
N TRP A 28 11.40 -25.13 13.45
CA TRP A 28 12.46 -25.53 12.54
C TRP A 28 12.34 -24.80 11.20
N TYR A 29 11.12 -24.69 10.66
CA TYR A 29 10.83 -23.99 9.42
C TYR A 29 11.18 -22.49 9.52
N LEU A 30 10.76 -21.82 10.60
CA LEU A 30 11.09 -20.41 10.84
C LEU A 30 12.60 -20.14 10.90
N ARG A 31 13.37 -21.01 11.57
CA ARG A 31 14.82 -20.84 11.72
C ARG A 31 15.60 -21.14 10.45
N ASN A 32 15.18 -22.15 9.69
CA ASN A 32 15.99 -22.66 8.59
C ASN A 32 15.53 -22.14 7.22
N ILE A 33 14.31 -21.62 7.09
CA ILE A 33 13.78 -21.09 5.84
C ILE A 33 13.53 -19.59 5.92
N TYR A 34 12.92 -19.11 7.01
CA TYR A 34 12.77 -17.67 7.27
C TYR A 34 13.99 -17.05 7.96
N LEU A 35 15.01 -17.85 8.28
CA LEU A 35 16.27 -17.40 8.90
C LEU A 35 16.07 -16.62 10.22
N ARG A 36 14.96 -16.86 10.92
CA ARG A 36 14.67 -16.20 12.19
C ARG A 36 15.65 -16.64 13.27
N ASN A 37 16.07 -15.68 14.10
CA ASN A 37 16.90 -15.97 15.26
C ASN A 37 16.09 -16.67 16.37
N MET A 38 16.75 -17.09 17.44
CA MET A 38 16.12 -17.87 18.51
C MET A 38 14.99 -17.13 19.25
N ASN A 39 15.12 -15.81 19.40
CA ASN A 39 14.14 -14.98 20.09
C ASN A 39 12.96 -14.67 19.17
N GLU A 40 13.24 -14.28 17.93
CA GLU A 40 12.22 -14.05 16.90
C GLU A 40 11.36 -15.31 16.68
N THR A 41 11.98 -16.48 16.54
CA THR A 41 11.26 -17.75 16.36
C THR A 41 10.28 -18.03 17.51
N LYS A 42 10.66 -17.68 18.74
CA LYS A 42 9.80 -17.86 19.92
C LYS A 42 8.69 -16.81 19.98
N ASP A 43 8.95 -15.61 19.46
CA ASP A 43 7.97 -14.53 19.40
C ASP A 43 6.90 -14.78 18.34
N ASP A 44 7.33 -15.25 17.16
CA ASP A 44 6.50 -15.51 15.98
C ASP A 44 5.58 -16.72 16.13
N ILE A 45 5.89 -17.68 17.02
CA ILE A 45 5.05 -18.86 17.26
C ILE A 45 3.86 -18.52 18.16
N THR A 46 2.67 -18.78 17.63
CA THR A 46 1.37 -18.54 18.28
C THR A 46 0.67 -19.85 18.70
N ASP A 47 1.18 -21.01 18.25
CA ASP A 47 0.66 -22.35 18.55
C ASP A 47 0.44 -22.58 20.07
N GLY A 48 -0.75 -23.11 20.37
CA GLY A 48 -1.23 -23.46 21.71
C GLY A 48 -2.76 -23.57 21.77
N ALA A 49 -3.30 -23.84 22.96
CA ALA A 49 -4.76 -23.81 23.14
C ALA A 49 -5.31 -22.44 22.71
N ASP A 50 -6.42 -22.43 21.97
CA ASP A 50 -7.06 -21.23 21.40
C ASP A 50 -6.20 -20.41 20.41
N ASP A 51 -5.25 -21.03 19.73
CA ASP A 51 -4.49 -20.43 18.61
C ASP A 51 -5.30 -20.22 17.32
N LYS A 52 -6.51 -20.80 17.25
CA LYS A 52 -7.42 -20.72 16.10
C LYS A 52 -6.77 -21.24 14.80
N GLN A 53 -5.94 -22.28 14.92
CA GLN A 53 -5.21 -22.92 13.81
C GLN A 53 -4.14 -22.01 13.16
N ILE A 54 -3.72 -20.95 13.87
CA ILE A 54 -2.60 -20.09 13.46
C ILE A 54 -1.39 -20.48 14.32
N ASP A 55 -0.47 -21.24 13.75
CA ASP A 55 0.66 -21.80 14.50
C ASP A 55 1.82 -20.81 14.61
N ALA A 56 2.01 -19.95 13.60
CA ALA A 56 2.95 -18.84 13.64
C ALA A 56 2.52 -17.67 12.74
N ILE A 57 2.99 -16.47 13.09
CA ILE A 57 2.84 -15.25 12.30
C ILE A 57 4.20 -14.60 12.13
N VAL A 58 4.57 -14.33 10.87
CA VAL A 58 5.82 -13.66 10.51
C VAL A 58 5.49 -12.41 9.70
N ILE A 59 5.91 -11.26 10.18
CA ILE A 59 5.79 -9.99 9.43
C ILE A 59 7.13 -9.72 8.75
N ASP A 60 7.08 -9.61 7.43
CA ASP A 60 8.24 -9.32 6.58
C ASP A 60 8.06 -7.92 5.98
N ASP A 61 8.74 -6.95 6.59
CA ASP A 61 8.67 -5.55 6.19
C ASP A 61 9.30 -5.31 4.81
N ASP A 62 10.32 -6.09 4.44
CA ASP A 62 10.98 -5.97 3.12
C ASP A 62 10.05 -6.41 1.99
N LYS A 63 9.24 -7.45 2.25
CA LYS A 63 8.23 -7.95 1.30
C LYS A 63 6.86 -7.27 1.45
N GLN A 64 6.67 -6.45 2.48
CA GLN A 64 5.37 -5.92 2.89
C GLN A 64 4.31 -7.03 2.96
N THR A 65 4.66 -8.15 3.58
CA THR A 65 3.81 -9.35 3.63
C THR A 65 3.73 -9.91 5.05
N ILE A 66 2.51 -10.27 5.46
CA ILE A 66 2.20 -10.98 6.69
C ILE A 66 2.03 -12.45 6.35
N PHE A 67 2.97 -13.29 6.77
CA PHE A 67 2.89 -14.74 6.60
C PHE A 67 2.17 -15.36 7.79
N VAL A 68 1.04 -16.00 7.53
CA VAL A 68 0.26 -16.77 8.51
C VAL A 68 0.51 -18.24 8.24
N ILE A 69 1.17 -18.92 9.18
CA ILE A 69 1.73 -20.26 8.96
C ILE A 69 0.95 -21.28 9.78
N GLN A 70 0.56 -22.38 9.14
CA GLN A 70 0.02 -23.57 9.78
C GLN A 70 0.89 -24.79 9.42
N GLY A 71 1.30 -25.56 10.42
CA GLY A 71 2.19 -26.70 10.28
C GLY A 71 1.55 -28.04 10.56
N LYS A 72 1.71 -28.98 9.61
CA LYS A 72 1.31 -30.38 9.75
C LYS A 72 2.52 -31.29 9.62
N PHE A 73 3.08 -31.69 10.76
CA PHE A 73 4.20 -32.62 10.84
C PHE A 73 3.70 -34.07 10.79
N ILE A 74 3.74 -34.67 9.59
CA ILE A 74 3.09 -35.96 9.31
C ILE A 74 4.13 -36.96 8.78
N GLY A 75 4.10 -38.18 9.33
CA GLY A 75 4.99 -39.28 8.92
C GLY A 75 4.44 -40.18 7.80
N SER A 76 3.18 -40.02 7.40
CA SER A 76 2.58 -40.72 6.25
C SER A 76 2.98 -40.09 4.92
N SER A 77 2.80 -40.81 3.82
CA SER A 77 3.17 -40.34 2.48
C SER A 77 2.26 -39.21 1.96
N SER A 78 1.00 -39.18 2.36
CA SER A 78 0.00 -38.24 1.85
C SER A 78 -0.88 -37.63 2.94
N VAL A 79 -1.44 -36.44 2.63
CA VAL A 79 -2.34 -35.66 3.49
C VAL A 79 -3.58 -35.27 2.68
N ASP A 80 -4.75 -35.44 3.29
CA ASP A 80 -6.05 -35.16 2.66
C ASP A 80 -6.52 -33.71 2.91
N ALA A 81 -7.74 -33.34 2.50
CA ALA A 81 -8.21 -31.95 2.48
C ALA A 81 -8.48 -31.29 3.86
N GLU A 82 -8.45 -32.03 4.97
CA GLU A 82 -8.78 -31.51 6.30
C GLU A 82 -7.92 -30.29 6.72
N PRO A 83 -6.59 -30.30 6.59
CA PRO A 83 -5.77 -29.13 6.94
C PRO A 83 -6.07 -27.90 6.08
N LEU A 84 -6.46 -28.08 4.82
CA LEU A 84 -6.85 -26.95 3.97
C LEU A 84 -8.12 -26.25 4.49
N ARG A 85 -9.06 -27.01 5.07
CA ARG A 85 -10.27 -26.46 5.70
C ARG A 85 -9.94 -25.71 6.99
N GLU A 86 -8.94 -26.16 7.72
CA GLU A 86 -8.45 -25.46 8.92
C GLU A 86 -7.82 -24.11 8.56
N VAL A 87 -6.96 -24.04 7.52
CA VAL A 87 -6.40 -22.76 7.03
C VAL A 87 -7.51 -21.79 6.65
N LEU A 88 -8.58 -22.25 5.99
CA LEU A 88 -9.72 -21.40 5.65
C LEU A 88 -10.44 -20.85 6.88
N SER A 89 -10.56 -21.65 7.93
CA SER A 89 -11.14 -21.21 9.20
C SER A 89 -10.29 -20.11 9.84
N SER A 90 -8.97 -20.24 9.81
CA SER A 90 -8.05 -19.18 10.27
C SER A 90 -8.16 -17.92 9.42
N TRP A 91 -8.27 -18.08 8.10
CA TRP A 91 -8.45 -16.96 7.16
C TRP A 91 -9.72 -16.17 7.46
N LEU A 92 -10.86 -16.84 7.63
CA LEU A 92 -12.14 -16.18 7.97
C LEU A 92 -12.05 -15.40 9.29
N GLN A 93 -11.31 -15.91 10.26
CA GLN A 93 -11.13 -15.25 11.55
C GLN A 93 -10.17 -14.06 11.47
N LEU A 94 -9.11 -14.13 10.67
CA LEU A 94 -8.15 -13.03 10.51
C LEU A 94 -8.78 -11.79 9.85
N ARG A 95 -9.88 -11.95 9.12
CA ARG A 95 -10.67 -10.83 8.58
C ARG A 95 -11.30 -9.94 9.65
N ASP A 96 -11.55 -10.50 10.83
CA ASP A 96 -12.09 -9.78 11.98
C ASP A 96 -11.08 -9.85 13.12
N ILE A 97 -10.01 -9.07 12.98
CA ILE A 97 -8.94 -9.00 13.96
C ILE A 97 -9.48 -8.61 15.33
N ILE A 98 -10.52 -7.77 15.40
CA ILE A 98 -11.13 -7.36 16.66
C ILE A 98 -11.70 -8.57 17.39
N LYS A 99 -12.51 -9.37 16.69
CA LYS A 99 -13.04 -10.62 17.25
C LYS A 99 -11.93 -11.62 17.56
N LEU A 100 -10.94 -11.75 16.70
CA LEU A 100 -9.80 -12.66 16.92
C LEU A 100 -8.95 -12.24 18.13
N GLN A 101 -8.83 -10.94 18.41
CA GLN A 101 -8.19 -10.38 19.59
C GLN A 101 -8.97 -10.72 20.89
N GLU A 102 -10.28 -10.91 20.81
CA GLU A 102 -11.10 -11.33 21.96
C GLU A 102 -10.94 -12.83 22.24
N VAL A 103 -11.00 -13.67 21.20
CA VAL A 103 -11.09 -15.13 21.34
C VAL A 103 -9.76 -15.89 21.25
N GLY A 104 -8.70 -15.25 20.74
CA GLY A 104 -7.39 -15.88 20.55
C GLY A 104 -6.60 -16.06 21.84
N ASN A 105 -5.54 -16.86 21.80
CA ASN A 105 -4.64 -17.04 22.93
C ASN A 105 -3.70 -15.82 23.15
N ILE A 106 -3.00 -15.76 24.29
CA ILE A 106 -2.15 -14.62 24.66
C ILE A 106 -1.03 -14.36 23.62
N LYS A 107 -0.43 -15.43 23.06
CA LYS A 107 0.65 -15.29 22.07
C LYS A 107 0.13 -14.68 20.77
N LEU A 108 -1.02 -15.19 20.29
CA LEU A 108 -1.70 -14.68 19.11
C LEU A 108 -2.12 -13.23 19.29
N LYS A 109 -2.75 -12.89 20.42
CA LYS A 109 -3.14 -11.50 20.76
C LYS A 109 -1.97 -10.52 20.71
N ARG A 110 -0.77 -10.96 21.09
CA ARG A 110 0.44 -10.13 21.04
C ARG A 110 0.87 -9.85 19.60
N LYS A 111 0.82 -10.84 18.70
CA LYS A 111 1.18 -10.64 17.28
C LYS A 111 0.09 -9.89 16.51
N LEU A 112 -1.17 -10.04 16.89
CA LEU A 112 -2.29 -9.39 16.21
C LEU A 112 -2.24 -7.85 16.26
N SER A 113 -1.61 -7.24 17.27
CA SER A 113 -1.38 -5.79 17.27
C SER A 113 -0.39 -5.37 16.18
N GLU A 114 0.66 -6.17 15.95
CA GLU A 114 1.62 -5.95 14.86
C GLU A 114 0.98 -6.22 13.50
N VAL A 115 0.17 -7.28 13.39
CA VAL A 115 -0.60 -7.60 12.18
C VAL A 115 -1.58 -6.50 11.83
N ALA A 116 -2.31 -5.96 12.82
CA ALA A 116 -3.23 -4.85 12.59
C ALA A 116 -2.50 -3.63 12.01
N LYS A 117 -1.31 -3.31 12.54
CA LYS A 117 -0.46 -2.24 12.03
C LYS A 117 0.01 -2.52 10.60
N ALA A 118 0.50 -3.72 10.32
CA ALA A 118 0.96 -4.10 8.98
C ALA A 118 -0.18 -4.06 7.94
N LEU A 119 -1.40 -4.47 8.31
CA LEU A 119 -2.56 -4.34 7.43
C LEU A 119 -3.00 -2.89 7.19
N GLU A 120 -2.82 -2.00 8.18
CA GLU A 120 -3.03 -0.56 7.98
C GLU A 120 -2.04 0.05 6.98
N ASP A 121 -0.85 -0.54 6.87
CA ASP A 121 0.21 -0.16 5.93
C ASP A 121 0.09 -0.92 4.57
N ASP A 122 -1.09 -1.48 4.28
CA ASP A 122 -1.45 -2.20 3.05
C ASP A 122 -0.57 -3.45 2.77
N TYR A 123 -0.10 -4.15 3.82
CA TYR A 123 0.65 -5.40 3.65
C TYR A 123 -0.26 -6.52 3.12
N GLU A 124 0.30 -7.38 2.26
CA GLU A 124 -0.39 -8.57 1.77
C GLU A 124 -0.43 -9.67 2.84
N VAL A 125 -1.47 -10.50 2.85
CA VAL A 125 -1.54 -11.67 3.74
C VAL A 125 -1.29 -12.95 2.96
N ALA A 126 -0.25 -13.69 3.31
CA ALA A 126 0.11 -14.96 2.70
C ALA A 126 -0.08 -16.10 3.70
N PHE A 127 -1.02 -16.99 3.40
CA PHE A 127 -1.23 -18.20 4.18
C PHE A 127 -0.31 -19.31 3.69
N GLU A 128 0.45 -19.90 4.61
CA GLU A 128 1.38 -21.00 4.33
C GLU A 128 0.97 -22.26 5.09
N LEU A 129 0.53 -23.28 4.35
CA LEU A 129 0.36 -24.62 4.91
C LEU A 129 1.63 -25.41 4.69
N ILE A 130 2.41 -25.62 5.76
CA ILE A 130 3.67 -26.37 5.69
C ILE A 130 3.44 -27.83 6.10
N THR A 131 3.92 -28.77 5.29
CA THR A 131 3.81 -30.20 5.61
C THR A 131 4.98 -31.01 5.08
N THR A 132 5.27 -32.14 5.73
CA THR A 132 6.35 -33.07 5.35
C THR A 132 5.94 -34.15 4.36
N SER A 133 4.71 -34.10 3.88
CA SER A 133 4.05 -35.07 3.00
C SER A 133 3.53 -34.38 1.74
N THR A 134 2.99 -35.12 0.77
CA THR A 134 2.35 -34.54 -0.43
C THR A 134 0.83 -34.53 -0.30
N LEU A 135 0.15 -33.56 -0.89
CA LEU A 135 -1.32 -33.55 -0.92
C LEU A 135 -1.88 -34.67 -1.81
N THR A 136 -3.05 -35.21 -1.44
CA THR A 136 -3.82 -36.12 -2.32
C THR A 136 -4.36 -35.36 -3.55
N GLU A 137 -4.73 -36.10 -4.60
CA GLU A 137 -5.36 -35.50 -5.79
C GLU A 137 -6.65 -34.74 -5.44
N SER A 138 -7.46 -35.30 -4.53
CA SER A 138 -8.66 -34.63 -4.00
C SER A 138 -8.31 -33.32 -3.28
N ALA A 139 -7.29 -33.32 -2.42
CA ALA A 139 -6.87 -32.12 -1.71
C ALA A 139 -6.29 -31.04 -2.65
N ASN A 140 -5.62 -31.43 -3.75
CA ASN A 140 -5.16 -30.49 -4.77
C ASN A 140 -6.32 -29.82 -5.52
N ASN A 141 -7.39 -30.56 -5.83
CA ASN A 141 -8.59 -30.00 -6.45
C ASN A 141 -9.32 -29.03 -5.49
N ASP A 142 -9.39 -29.38 -4.21
CA ASP A 142 -9.94 -28.49 -3.17
C ASP A 142 -9.09 -27.21 -3.03
N LEU A 143 -7.76 -27.33 -3.00
CA LEU A 143 -6.83 -26.18 -2.96
C LEU A 143 -7.04 -25.24 -4.16
N ALA A 144 -7.14 -25.77 -5.37
CA ALA A 144 -7.37 -24.97 -6.57
C ALA A 144 -8.70 -24.21 -6.51
N THR A 145 -9.75 -24.86 -5.98
CA THR A 145 -11.05 -24.25 -5.75
C THR A 145 -10.95 -23.11 -4.72
N PHE A 146 -10.20 -23.31 -3.64
CA PHE A 146 -10.00 -22.30 -2.60
C PHE A 146 -9.16 -21.12 -3.08
N GLN A 147 -8.09 -21.36 -3.84
CA GLN A 147 -7.30 -20.29 -4.45
C GLN A 147 -8.16 -19.39 -5.34
N LYS A 148 -9.10 -19.98 -6.09
CA LYS A 148 -10.05 -19.22 -6.90
C LYS A 148 -11.02 -18.39 -6.05
N GLN A 149 -11.60 -18.97 -5.00
CA GLN A 149 -12.50 -18.25 -4.09
C GLN A 149 -11.79 -17.10 -3.36
N LEU A 150 -10.56 -17.32 -2.89
CA LEU A 150 -9.74 -16.29 -2.26
C LEU A 150 -9.42 -15.15 -3.22
N ALA A 151 -9.12 -15.46 -4.48
CA ALA A 151 -8.90 -14.44 -5.51
C ALA A 151 -10.18 -13.61 -5.77
N ASP A 152 -11.34 -14.25 -5.90
CA ASP A 152 -12.63 -13.58 -6.14
C ASP A 152 -13.03 -12.68 -4.95
N LEU A 153 -12.72 -13.08 -3.72
CA LEU A 153 -13.02 -12.31 -2.49
C LEU A 153 -12.04 -11.16 -2.28
N ALA A 154 -10.75 -11.38 -2.56
CA ALA A 154 -9.73 -10.33 -2.54
C ALA A 154 -10.08 -9.19 -3.51
N GLU A 155 -10.69 -9.49 -4.65
CA GLU A 155 -11.16 -8.46 -5.60
C GLU A 155 -12.38 -7.67 -5.12
N LYS A 156 -13.27 -8.27 -4.32
CA LYS A 156 -14.52 -7.65 -3.86
C LYS A 156 -14.36 -6.84 -2.57
N GLU A 157 -13.44 -7.24 -1.70
CA GLU A 157 -13.33 -6.73 -0.33
C GLU A 157 -12.02 -6.01 -0.02
N ASP A 158 -11.18 -5.77 -1.05
CA ASP A 158 -9.91 -5.03 -0.93
C ASP A 158 -8.95 -5.63 0.12
N PHE A 159 -8.97 -6.95 0.27
CA PHE A 159 -8.12 -7.71 1.20
C PHE A 159 -7.17 -8.62 0.40
N PRO A 160 -5.94 -8.17 0.09
CA PRO A 160 -5.01 -8.93 -0.74
C PRO A 160 -4.48 -10.14 0.04
N SER A 161 -5.11 -11.30 -0.18
CA SER A 161 -4.71 -12.57 0.45
C SER A 161 -4.38 -13.68 -0.55
N SER A 162 -3.40 -14.52 -0.22
CA SER A 162 -3.00 -15.69 -0.99
C SER A 162 -2.79 -16.92 -0.11
N ILE A 163 -2.86 -18.12 -0.70
CA ILE A 163 -2.56 -19.38 0.00
C ILE A 163 -1.54 -20.20 -0.80
N THR A 164 -0.49 -20.65 -0.11
CA THR A 164 0.57 -21.50 -0.65
C THR A 164 0.70 -22.75 0.21
N VAL A 165 0.74 -23.92 -0.43
CA VAL A 165 1.07 -25.17 0.24
C VAL A 165 2.54 -25.46 0.01
N ILE A 166 3.26 -25.72 1.09
CA ILE A 166 4.68 -26.07 1.09
C ILE A 166 4.76 -27.52 1.51
N ASP A 167 4.70 -28.38 0.50
CA ASP A 167 4.82 -29.82 0.67
C ASP A 167 6.28 -30.24 0.84
N LYS A 168 6.51 -31.56 0.88
CA LYS A 168 7.85 -32.15 1.01
C LYS A 168 8.85 -31.61 -0.02
N ASP A 169 8.45 -31.43 -1.27
CA ASP A 169 9.37 -31.07 -2.35
C ASP A 169 9.69 -29.57 -2.31
N GLU A 170 8.68 -28.73 -2.08
CA GLU A 170 8.86 -27.29 -1.87
C GLU A 170 9.68 -26.99 -0.60
N LEU A 171 9.50 -27.76 0.47
CA LEU A 171 10.25 -27.59 1.71
C LEU A 171 11.73 -27.97 1.55
N ASN A 172 12.06 -29.00 0.75
CA ASN A 172 13.46 -29.28 0.37
C ASN A 172 14.07 -28.10 -0.39
N ARG A 173 13.34 -27.59 -1.38
CA ARG A 173 13.79 -26.49 -2.24
C ARG A 173 14.05 -25.22 -1.43
N ARG A 174 13.11 -24.77 -0.60
CA ARG A 174 13.27 -23.58 0.25
C ARG A 174 14.42 -23.72 1.22
N TYR A 175 14.63 -24.91 1.75
CA TYR A 175 15.76 -25.20 2.64
C TYR A 175 17.11 -25.12 1.92
N ASP A 176 17.22 -25.66 0.70
CA ASP A 176 18.47 -25.56 -0.08
C ASP A 176 18.78 -24.11 -0.49
N LEU A 177 17.74 -23.32 -0.82
CA LEU A 177 17.87 -21.88 -1.06
C LEU A 177 18.42 -21.13 0.16
N ALA A 178 17.87 -21.40 1.35
CA ALA A 178 18.28 -20.76 2.59
C ALA A 178 19.71 -21.11 3.01
N LEU A 179 20.24 -22.26 2.57
CA LEU A 179 21.62 -22.66 2.79
C LEU A 179 22.63 -22.06 1.79
N GLU A 180 22.19 -21.14 0.91
CA GLU A 180 22.98 -20.60 -0.20
C GLU A 180 23.67 -21.66 -1.06
N ARG A 181 23.16 -22.91 -1.08
CA ARG A 181 23.68 -23.93 -1.99
C ARG A 181 23.35 -23.50 -3.40
N GLU A 182 24.36 -23.41 -4.27
CA GLU A 182 24.16 -23.09 -5.68
C GLU A 182 23.10 -24.04 -6.25
N SER A 183 21.91 -23.49 -6.49
CA SER A 183 20.88 -24.20 -7.22
C SER A 183 21.42 -24.54 -8.61
N PRO A 184 20.97 -25.64 -9.23
CA PRO A 184 21.46 -26.04 -10.54
C PRO A 184 21.36 -24.88 -11.53
N SER A 185 22.49 -24.54 -12.16
CA SER A 185 22.57 -23.46 -13.13
C SER A 185 21.56 -23.68 -14.26
N ILE A 186 20.65 -22.73 -14.48
CA ILE A 186 19.68 -22.84 -15.57
C ILE A 186 20.41 -22.74 -16.91
N LYS A 187 20.28 -23.78 -17.73
CA LYS A 187 20.71 -23.79 -19.12
C LYS A 187 19.47 -23.72 -20.01
N HIS A 188 19.42 -22.73 -20.88
CA HIS A 188 18.28 -22.51 -21.76
C HIS A 188 18.73 -21.99 -23.11
N THR A 189 18.02 -22.37 -24.17
CA THR A 189 18.24 -21.86 -25.53
C THR A 189 16.97 -21.20 -26.00
N ILE A 190 17.07 -19.95 -26.43
CA ILE A 190 15.94 -19.19 -26.98
C ILE A 190 16.09 -19.15 -28.50
N ASP A 191 15.00 -19.47 -29.21
CA ASP A 191 14.95 -19.32 -30.66
C ASP A 191 14.60 -17.86 -31.01
N LEU A 192 15.51 -17.19 -31.71
CA LEU A 192 15.34 -15.80 -32.13
C LEU A 192 14.87 -15.67 -33.58
N SER A 193 14.49 -16.77 -34.25
CA SER A 193 14.07 -16.75 -35.66
C SER A 193 12.89 -15.81 -35.92
N ASP A 194 11.94 -15.72 -34.99
CA ASP A 194 10.80 -14.81 -35.06
C ASP A 194 11.02 -13.50 -34.28
N SER A 195 12.23 -13.28 -33.77
CA SER A 195 12.58 -12.12 -32.95
C SER A 195 13.26 -11.01 -33.76
N ARG A 196 13.34 -9.81 -33.19
CA ARG A 196 14.26 -8.76 -33.66
C ARG A 196 15.32 -8.57 -32.59
N PHE A 197 16.60 -8.78 -32.93
CA PHE A 197 17.66 -8.73 -31.93
C PHE A 197 18.90 -7.96 -32.40
N LEU A 198 19.67 -7.46 -31.44
CA LEU A 198 20.88 -6.70 -31.62
C LEU A 198 21.96 -7.23 -30.65
N PRO A 199 22.97 -7.95 -31.14
CA PRO A 199 24.14 -8.31 -30.35
C PRO A 199 25.08 -7.11 -30.22
N LEU A 200 25.61 -6.90 -29.02
CA LEU A 200 26.46 -5.77 -28.65
C LEU A 200 27.61 -6.25 -27.76
N ASN A 201 28.70 -5.49 -27.75
CA ASN A 201 29.75 -5.61 -26.73
C ASN A 201 29.94 -4.25 -26.06
N ILE A 202 29.64 -4.17 -24.77
CA ILE A 202 29.69 -2.93 -23.99
C ILE A 202 30.58 -3.16 -22.78
N ALA A 203 31.64 -2.36 -22.64
CA ALA A 203 32.61 -2.48 -21.55
C ALA A 203 33.14 -3.91 -21.36
N GLY A 204 33.38 -4.63 -22.46
CA GLY A 204 33.87 -6.02 -22.45
C GLY A 204 32.80 -7.07 -22.10
N THR A 205 31.53 -6.69 -22.00
CA THR A 205 30.40 -7.60 -21.75
C THR A 205 29.62 -7.84 -23.02
N GLN A 206 29.38 -9.11 -23.34
CA GLN A 206 28.44 -9.49 -24.38
C GLN A 206 27.01 -9.19 -23.93
N VAL A 207 26.27 -8.52 -24.81
CA VAL A 207 24.88 -8.12 -24.59
C VAL A 207 24.06 -8.52 -25.80
N VAL A 208 22.87 -9.07 -25.58
CA VAL A 208 21.87 -9.24 -26.64
C VAL A 208 20.60 -8.52 -26.21
N VAL A 209 20.17 -7.54 -27.00
CA VAL A 209 18.87 -6.87 -26.82
C VAL A 209 17.92 -7.42 -27.86
N ALA A 210 16.76 -7.92 -27.46
CA ALA A 210 15.81 -8.56 -28.37
C ALA A 210 14.36 -8.20 -28.06
N ALA A 211 13.54 -8.06 -29.10
CA ALA A 211 12.08 -8.14 -29.01
C ALA A 211 11.70 -9.60 -29.15
N ILE A 212 11.34 -10.24 -28.02
CA ILE A 212 11.04 -11.67 -27.92
C ILE A 212 9.52 -11.86 -27.95
N PRO A 213 8.97 -12.76 -28.79
CA PRO A 213 7.57 -13.15 -28.73
C PRO A 213 7.19 -13.67 -27.34
N LEU A 214 6.01 -13.30 -26.83
CA LEU A 214 5.58 -13.77 -25.50
C LEU A 214 5.49 -15.31 -25.41
N ARG A 215 5.23 -16.01 -26.52
CA ARG A 215 5.22 -17.48 -26.57
C ARG A 215 6.56 -18.10 -26.19
N GLU A 216 7.69 -17.47 -26.55
CA GLU A 216 9.03 -17.94 -26.18
C GLU A 216 9.26 -17.79 -24.67
N CYS A 217 8.66 -16.78 -24.04
CA CYS A 217 8.81 -16.54 -22.61
C CYS A 217 8.16 -17.63 -21.74
N ILE A 218 7.13 -18.31 -22.24
CA ILE A 218 6.46 -19.41 -21.52
C ILE A 218 7.39 -20.61 -21.34
N ASN A 219 8.32 -20.80 -22.28
CA ASN A 219 9.23 -21.94 -22.31
C ASN A 219 10.48 -21.74 -21.44
N ILE A 220 10.65 -20.57 -20.83
CA ILE A 220 11.78 -20.29 -19.96
C ILE A 220 11.62 -21.08 -18.65
N PRO A 221 12.58 -21.96 -18.31
CA PRO A 221 12.52 -22.77 -17.10
C PRO A 221 12.70 -21.91 -15.85
N GLY A 222 12.19 -22.40 -14.72
CA GLY A 222 12.42 -21.79 -13.41
C GLY A 222 11.57 -20.57 -13.08
N ILE A 223 10.59 -20.19 -13.92
CA ILE A 223 9.63 -19.12 -13.61
C ILE A 223 8.65 -19.58 -12.53
N LYS A 224 7.91 -20.69 -12.79
CA LYS A 224 6.85 -21.19 -11.88
C LYS A 224 7.37 -21.49 -10.48
N ASP A 225 8.56 -22.07 -10.45
CA ASP A 225 9.17 -22.51 -9.22
C ASP A 225 9.98 -21.35 -8.57
N GLY A 226 10.41 -20.36 -9.36
CA GLY A 226 11.14 -19.17 -8.92
C GLY A 226 12.66 -19.25 -9.00
N THR A 227 13.24 -20.38 -9.46
CA THR A 227 14.70 -20.56 -9.58
C THR A 227 15.32 -19.53 -10.53
N LEU A 228 14.56 -19.08 -11.53
CA LEU A 228 14.99 -18.04 -12.47
C LEU A 228 15.27 -16.70 -11.77
N PHE A 229 14.59 -16.42 -10.65
CA PHE A 229 14.60 -15.12 -9.97
C PHE A 229 15.49 -15.08 -8.74
N GLN A 230 16.34 -16.08 -8.50
CA GLN A 230 17.18 -16.14 -7.29
C GLN A 230 18.11 -14.94 -7.10
N LYS A 231 18.66 -14.40 -8.20
CA LYS A 231 19.52 -13.19 -8.16
C LYS A 231 18.72 -11.89 -8.21
N ASN A 232 17.38 -11.97 -8.22
CA ASN A 232 16.51 -10.81 -8.21
C ASN A 232 16.30 -10.32 -6.77
N VAL A 233 16.60 -9.05 -6.51
CA VAL A 233 16.35 -8.44 -5.19
C VAL A 233 14.87 -8.16 -4.94
N ARG A 234 14.02 -8.23 -5.98
CA ARG A 234 12.57 -8.02 -5.88
C ARG A 234 11.82 -9.31 -6.22
N GLN A 235 11.30 -9.98 -5.19
CA GLN A 235 10.44 -11.15 -5.36
C GLN A 235 9.06 -10.77 -5.92
N SER A 236 8.32 -11.76 -6.42
CA SER A 236 6.98 -11.54 -6.97
C SER A 236 5.99 -11.18 -5.85
N LEU A 237 5.41 -9.98 -5.90
CA LEU A 237 4.41 -9.48 -4.94
C LEU A 237 2.99 -10.03 -5.25
N GLY A 238 2.84 -11.36 -5.33
CA GLY A 238 1.56 -12.01 -5.65
C GLY A 238 1.03 -11.71 -7.07
N LEU A 239 -0.10 -12.30 -7.47
CA LEU A 239 -0.73 -12.05 -8.79
C LEU A 239 -1.67 -10.82 -8.80
N ASN A 240 -2.07 -10.32 -7.63
CA ASN A 240 -3.18 -9.37 -7.47
C ASN A 240 -2.76 -7.90 -7.34
N ASN A 241 -1.47 -7.57 -7.40
CA ASN A 241 -1.02 -6.19 -7.39
C ASN A 241 -1.42 -5.42 -8.67
N ALA A 242 -1.48 -4.09 -8.59
CA ALA A 242 -1.93 -3.21 -9.68
C ALA A 242 -1.10 -3.37 -10.96
N VAL A 243 0.21 -3.64 -10.83
CA VAL A 243 1.12 -3.84 -11.96
C VAL A 243 0.76 -5.11 -12.73
N ASN A 244 0.55 -6.22 -12.02
CA ASN A 244 0.19 -7.51 -12.58
C ASN A 244 -1.20 -7.48 -13.22
N LYS A 245 -2.16 -6.80 -12.58
CA LYS A 245 -3.48 -6.51 -13.18
C LYS A 245 -3.35 -5.74 -14.49
N GLY A 246 -2.49 -4.71 -14.54
CA GLY A 246 -2.20 -3.95 -15.75
C GLY A 246 -1.59 -4.78 -16.89
N ILE A 247 -0.61 -5.64 -16.56
CA ILE A 247 0.02 -6.58 -17.51
C ILE A 247 -1.03 -7.55 -18.05
N LYS A 248 -1.83 -8.17 -17.17
CA LYS A 248 -2.90 -9.10 -17.54
C LYS A 248 -3.93 -8.42 -18.45
N ASN A 249 -4.40 -7.22 -18.08
CA ASN A 249 -5.35 -6.45 -18.88
C ASN A 249 -4.81 -6.15 -20.28
N THR A 250 -3.52 -5.82 -20.40
CA THR A 250 -2.88 -5.59 -21.71
C THR A 250 -2.93 -6.86 -22.57
N ILE A 251 -2.59 -8.03 -22.01
CA ILE A 251 -2.60 -9.32 -22.73
C ILE A 251 -4.00 -9.74 -23.19
N TYR A 252 -5.04 -9.50 -22.38
CA TYR A 252 -6.41 -9.89 -22.70
C TYR A 252 -7.18 -8.88 -23.55
N SER A 253 -6.74 -7.62 -23.59
CA SER A 253 -7.37 -6.57 -24.39
C SER A 253 -6.95 -6.57 -25.87
N ASP A 254 -7.59 -5.72 -26.66
CA ASP A 254 -7.21 -5.36 -28.03
C ASP A 254 -5.82 -4.68 -28.12
N LYS A 255 -5.31 -4.17 -26.99
CA LYS A 255 -4.00 -3.50 -26.89
C LYS A 255 -2.82 -4.45 -26.73
N HIS A 256 -3.02 -5.77 -26.84
CA HIS A 256 -1.95 -6.74 -26.67
C HIS A 256 -0.76 -6.47 -27.62
N ARG A 257 -0.99 -5.90 -28.82
CA ARG A 257 0.08 -5.53 -29.77
C ARG A 257 1.01 -4.43 -29.24
N ASP A 258 0.52 -3.61 -28.30
CA ASP A 258 1.30 -2.54 -27.69
C ASP A 258 2.10 -3.00 -26.45
N PHE A 259 2.08 -4.30 -26.12
CA PHE A 259 2.76 -4.86 -24.95
C PHE A 259 4.24 -4.45 -24.88
N PHE A 260 4.92 -4.44 -26.04
CA PHE A 260 6.32 -4.01 -26.13
C PHE A 260 6.53 -2.56 -25.65
N PHE A 261 5.56 -1.68 -25.88
CA PHE A 261 5.64 -0.25 -25.55
C PHE A 261 5.17 0.06 -24.12
N PHE A 262 4.27 -0.73 -23.56
CA PHE A 262 3.70 -0.50 -22.22
C PHE A 262 4.55 -1.07 -21.09
N HIS A 263 5.55 -1.91 -21.39
CA HIS A 263 6.37 -2.59 -20.39
C HIS A 263 7.85 -2.25 -20.54
N ASN A 264 8.53 -2.03 -19.41
CA ASN A 264 9.94 -1.63 -19.35
C ASN A 264 10.92 -2.69 -19.90
N GLY A 265 10.43 -3.91 -20.08
CA GLY A 265 11.17 -5.08 -20.54
C GLY A 265 11.73 -5.94 -19.40
N ILE A 266 12.45 -6.98 -19.77
CA ILE A 266 13.02 -7.99 -18.88
C ILE A 266 14.55 -7.93 -19.01
N THR A 267 15.25 -7.98 -17.89
CA THR A 267 16.71 -8.04 -17.86
C THR A 267 17.16 -9.36 -17.25
N ALA A 268 17.88 -10.14 -18.05
CA ALA A 268 18.48 -11.40 -17.65
C ALA A 268 20.01 -11.34 -17.71
N ILE A 269 20.63 -12.05 -16.79
CA ILE A 269 22.06 -12.25 -16.70
C ILE A 269 22.37 -13.74 -16.86
N CYS A 270 23.52 -14.05 -17.42
CA CYS A 270 24.02 -15.41 -17.55
C CYS A 270 25.53 -15.44 -17.36
N ASN A 271 26.08 -16.61 -17.02
CA ASN A 271 27.52 -16.79 -16.88
C ASN A 271 28.21 -16.88 -18.25
N LYS A 272 27.51 -17.40 -19.27
CA LYS A 272 28.00 -17.52 -20.65
C LYS A 272 26.85 -17.33 -21.63
N LEU A 273 27.10 -16.53 -22.68
CA LEU A 273 26.18 -16.25 -23.77
C LEU A 273 26.82 -16.71 -25.10
N GLU A 274 26.08 -17.49 -25.88
CA GLU A 274 26.50 -17.89 -27.22
C GLU A 274 25.34 -17.69 -28.20
N LEU A 275 25.57 -16.88 -29.24
CA LEU A 275 24.61 -16.66 -30.32
C LEU A 275 25.10 -17.38 -31.59
N GLN A 276 24.38 -18.41 -32.01
CA GLN A 276 24.68 -19.20 -33.21
C GLN A 276 23.38 -19.53 -33.94
N ASP A 277 23.33 -19.35 -35.26
CA ASP A 277 22.17 -19.73 -36.10
C ASP A 277 20.83 -19.21 -35.58
N GLN A 278 20.79 -17.94 -35.13
CA GLN A 278 19.62 -17.31 -34.51
C GLN A 278 19.14 -18.00 -33.21
N LYS A 279 19.95 -18.86 -32.61
CA LYS A 279 19.70 -19.48 -31.30
C LYS A 279 20.61 -18.86 -30.25
N LEU A 280 20.00 -18.34 -29.20
CA LEU A 280 20.70 -17.76 -28.07
C LEU A 280 20.82 -18.79 -26.94
N LYS A 281 22.01 -19.36 -26.80
CA LYS A 281 22.33 -20.32 -25.74
C LYS A 281 22.81 -19.57 -24.51
N LEU A 282 22.18 -19.84 -23.37
CA LEU A 282 22.41 -19.16 -22.10
C LEU A 282 22.76 -20.20 -21.03
N ASN A 283 23.91 -20.04 -20.37
CA ASN A 283 24.32 -20.89 -19.25
C ASN A 283 24.35 -20.10 -17.95
N GLY A 284 23.72 -20.63 -16.90
CA GLY A 284 23.56 -19.94 -15.62
C GLY A 284 22.59 -18.76 -15.70
N LEU A 285 21.49 -18.93 -16.43
CA LEU A 285 20.48 -17.90 -16.66
C LEU A 285 19.76 -17.50 -15.36
N SER A 286 19.64 -16.20 -15.12
CA SER A 286 18.80 -15.63 -14.06
C SER A 286 18.22 -14.27 -14.47
N VAL A 287 17.00 -13.97 -14.04
CA VAL A 287 16.31 -12.70 -14.33
C VAL A 287 16.42 -11.77 -13.13
N VAL A 288 17.09 -10.64 -13.33
CA VAL A 288 17.30 -9.61 -12.31
C VAL A 288 16.27 -8.49 -12.35
N ASN A 289 15.49 -8.37 -13.43
CA ASN A 289 14.36 -7.44 -13.52
C ASN A 289 13.29 -8.02 -14.46
N GLY A 290 12.01 -7.96 -14.07
CA GLY A 290 10.90 -8.56 -14.84
C GLY A 290 10.24 -9.78 -14.20
N CYS A 291 10.46 -10.04 -12.90
CA CYS A 291 9.84 -11.14 -12.14
C CYS A 291 8.31 -11.12 -12.23
N GLN A 292 7.69 -9.96 -11.94
CA GLN A 292 6.25 -9.72 -12.08
C GLN A 292 5.73 -9.97 -13.51
N SER A 293 6.45 -9.48 -14.52
CA SER A 293 6.08 -9.65 -15.93
C SER A 293 6.08 -11.11 -16.35
N LEU A 294 7.14 -11.87 -16.05
CA LEU A 294 7.25 -13.27 -16.44
C LEU A 294 6.23 -14.16 -15.71
N ASN A 295 5.99 -13.94 -14.41
CA ASN A 295 4.94 -14.66 -13.69
C ASN A 295 3.54 -14.38 -14.25
N THR A 296 3.25 -13.13 -14.61
CA THR A 296 1.96 -12.77 -15.23
C THR A 296 1.83 -13.33 -16.65
N ILE A 297 2.92 -13.35 -17.43
CA ILE A 297 2.95 -14.01 -18.75
C ILE A 297 2.63 -15.50 -18.61
N ILE A 298 3.21 -16.20 -17.62
CA ILE A 298 2.90 -17.62 -17.39
C ILE A 298 1.45 -17.84 -16.97
N SER A 299 0.89 -17.00 -16.09
CA SER A 299 -0.50 -17.13 -15.67
C SER A 299 -1.49 -16.88 -16.81
N CYS A 300 -1.07 -16.14 -17.85
CA CYS A 300 -1.84 -15.89 -19.08
C CYS A 300 -1.46 -16.82 -20.25
N SER A 301 -0.74 -17.92 -19.99
CA SER A 301 -0.15 -18.77 -21.03
C SER A 301 -1.13 -19.27 -22.10
N GLU A 302 -2.35 -19.66 -21.72
CA GLU A 302 -3.38 -20.11 -22.67
C GLU A 302 -3.76 -19.01 -23.68
N ARG A 303 -3.84 -17.76 -23.24
CA ARG A 303 -4.09 -16.62 -24.14
C ARG A 303 -2.87 -16.36 -25.02
N ILE A 304 -1.67 -16.33 -24.45
CA ILE A 304 -0.44 -16.01 -25.17
C ILE A 304 -0.13 -17.01 -26.29
N LYS A 305 -0.47 -18.30 -26.12
CA LYS A 305 -0.35 -19.30 -27.19
C LYS A 305 -1.13 -18.94 -28.46
N THR A 306 -2.13 -18.06 -28.36
CA THR A 306 -2.93 -17.57 -29.50
C THR A 306 -2.44 -16.24 -30.08
N LEU A 307 -1.39 -15.64 -29.50
CA LEU A 307 -0.88 -14.32 -29.89
C LEU A 307 0.46 -14.45 -30.62
N ASP A 308 0.45 -14.13 -31.91
CA ASP A 308 1.68 -14.18 -32.73
C ASP A 308 2.40 -12.81 -32.81
N ASP A 309 1.65 -11.71 -32.71
CA ASP A 309 2.18 -10.34 -32.88
C ASP A 309 2.38 -9.61 -31.54
N THR A 310 2.83 -10.32 -30.50
CA THR A 310 3.00 -9.73 -29.17
C THR A 310 4.40 -10.00 -28.63
N PHE A 311 5.14 -8.91 -28.40
CA PHE A 311 6.57 -8.95 -28.08
C PHE A 311 6.87 -8.27 -26.76
N VAL A 312 7.94 -8.71 -26.10
CA VAL A 312 8.51 -8.04 -24.92
C VAL A 312 9.99 -7.72 -25.17
N LEU A 313 10.43 -6.56 -24.71
CA LEU A 313 11.83 -6.19 -24.73
C LEU A 313 12.61 -7.04 -23.72
N PHE A 314 13.65 -7.72 -24.19
CA PHE A 314 14.54 -8.55 -23.38
C PHE A 314 15.98 -8.07 -23.53
N ARG A 315 16.71 -8.01 -22.42
CA ARG A 315 18.13 -7.66 -22.37
C ARG A 315 18.87 -8.81 -21.71
N PHE A 316 19.78 -9.45 -22.44
CA PHE A 316 20.63 -10.53 -21.94
C PHE A 316 22.05 -10.02 -21.77
N TYR A 317 22.63 -10.19 -20.58
CA TYR A 317 24.01 -9.81 -20.28
C TYR A 317 24.85 -11.03 -19.88
N GLU A 318 26.04 -11.16 -20.46
CA GLU A 318 27.04 -12.12 -19.98
C GLU A 318 27.81 -11.52 -18.79
N ILE A 319 27.42 -11.91 -17.57
CA ILE A 319 27.98 -11.43 -16.31
C ILE A 319 28.42 -12.64 -15.47
N PRO A 320 29.65 -13.14 -15.65
CA PRO A 320 30.17 -14.25 -14.86
C PRO A 320 30.52 -13.83 -13.42
N GLN A 321 30.72 -12.53 -13.14
CA GLN A 321 31.10 -12.04 -11.82
C GLN A 321 29.87 -11.83 -10.91
N ARG A 322 29.81 -12.54 -9.77
CA ARG A 322 28.69 -12.47 -8.80
C ARG A 322 28.45 -11.05 -8.28
N GLU A 323 29.48 -10.36 -7.80
CA GLU A 323 29.35 -8.99 -7.25
C GLU A 323 28.81 -7.98 -8.28
N ARG A 324 29.13 -8.16 -9.56
CA ARG A 324 28.61 -7.30 -10.63
C ARG A 324 27.15 -7.64 -10.94
N ALA A 325 26.79 -8.92 -10.93
CA ALA A 325 25.40 -9.36 -11.05
C ALA A 325 24.51 -8.76 -9.94
N ASP A 326 24.97 -8.77 -8.69
CA ASP A 326 24.23 -8.23 -7.55
C ASP A 326 24.04 -6.71 -7.69
N ARG A 327 25.10 -5.97 -8.06
CA ARG A 327 25.01 -4.53 -8.33
C ARG A 327 24.06 -4.21 -9.49
N ILE A 328 24.07 -5.00 -10.56
CA ILE A 328 23.12 -4.82 -11.67
C ILE A 328 21.69 -5.05 -11.17
N SER A 329 21.46 -6.08 -10.36
CA SER A 329 20.14 -6.37 -9.76
C SER A 329 19.63 -5.21 -8.91
N ILE A 330 20.46 -4.69 -8.01
CA ILE A 330 20.09 -3.55 -7.15
C ILE A 330 19.74 -2.31 -8.00
N ASN A 331 20.63 -1.91 -8.91
CA ASN A 331 20.46 -0.66 -9.66
C ASN A 331 19.34 -0.74 -10.72
N THR A 332 19.05 -1.92 -11.27
CA THR A 332 17.94 -2.08 -12.23
C THR A 332 16.59 -2.05 -11.53
N ASN A 333 16.52 -2.43 -10.23
CA ASN A 333 15.29 -2.41 -9.45
C ASN A 333 15.10 -1.13 -8.61
N SER A 334 16.13 -0.30 -8.44
CA SER A 334 16.07 0.92 -7.62
C SER A 334 15.40 2.13 -8.30
N GLN A 335 14.82 1.97 -9.49
CA GLN A 335 14.03 3.04 -10.11
C GLN A 335 12.75 3.27 -9.31
N SER A 336 12.58 4.51 -8.82
CA SER A 336 11.41 4.89 -8.03
C SER A 336 10.13 4.71 -8.84
N ALA A 337 9.10 4.11 -8.22
CA ALA A 337 7.79 4.03 -8.83
C ALA A 337 7.24 5.44 -9.13
N VAL A 338 6.68 5.61 -10.32
CA VAL A 338 5.94 6.82 -10.69
C VAL A 338 4.67 6.84 -9.84
N LYS A 339 4.49 7.87 -9.01
CA LYS A 339 3.29 7.98 -8.18
C LYS A 339 2.10 8.44 -9.02
N PRO A 340 0.86 8.11 -8.61
CA PRO A 340 -0.38 8.67 -9.20
C PRO A 340 -0.33 10.17 -9.46
N ARG A 341 0.16 10.94 -8.48
CA ARG A 341 0.40 12.38 -8.61
C ARG A 341 1.28 12.73 -9.81
N ASP A 342 2.37 11.99 -10.01
CA ASP A 342 3.35 12.27 -11.07
C ASP A 342 2.70 12.10 -12.46
N LEU A 343 1.83 11.10 -12.62
CA LEU A 343 1.04 10.88 -13.83
C LEU A 343 0.06 12.04 -14.10
N ARG A 344 -0.49 12.64 -13.04
CA ARG A 344 -1.45 13.75 -13.11
C ARG A 344 -0.80 15.13 -13.21
N SER A 345 0.51 15.25 -13.01
CA SER A 345 1.23 16.54 -13.05
C SER A 345 1.12 17.29 -14.38
N ASN A 346 0.95 16.55 -15.49
CA ASN A 346 0.77 17.10 -16.84
C ASN A 346 -0.70 17.11 -17.30
N ASP A 347 -1.67 16.83 -16.42
CA ASP A 347 -3.10 16.90 -16.76
C ASP A 347 -3.48 18.33 -17.14
N LYS A 348 -4.31 18.48 -18.18
CA LYS A 348 -4.74 19.79 -18.71
C LYS A 348 -5.37 20.68 -17.64
N ARG A 349 -6.10 20.10 -16.68
CA ARG A 349 -6.77 20.86 -15.60
C ARG A 349 -5.77 21.42 -14.61
N VAL A 350 -4.76 20.62 -14.24
CA VAL A 350 -3.66 21.02 -13.36
C VAL A 350 -2.83 22.13 -14.02
N LEU A 351 -2.46 21.95 -15.28
CA LEU A 351 -1.71 22.96 -16.04
C LEU A 351 -2.50 24.25 -16.24
N ASN A 352 -3.81 24.16 -16.49
CA ASN A 352 -4.68 25.32 -16.58
C ASN A 352 -4.76 26.07 -15.25
N LEU A 353 -4.93 25.35 -14.13
CA LEU A 353 -4.95 25.96 -12.81
C LEU A 353 -3.61 26.60 -12.46
N LYS A 354 -2.46 25.96 -12.78
CA LYS A 354 -1.12 26.57 -12.65
C LYS A 354 -1.02 27.88 -13.41
N LYS A 355 -1.41 27.88 -14.69
CA LYS A 355 -1.39 29.10 -15.51
C LYS A 355 -2.26 30.21 -14.91
N LEU A 356 -3.49 29.90 -14.52
CA LEU A 356 -4.42 30.90 -13.95
C LEU A 356 -3.93 31.40 -12.59
N PHE A 357 -3.36 30.53 -11.76
CA PHE A 357 -2.83 30.87 -10.45
C PHE A 357 -1.64 31.82 -10.55
N GLU A 358 -0.65 31.49 -11.39
CA GLU A 358 0.55 32.32 -11.58
C GLU A 358 0.23 33.63 -12.33
N GLN A 359 -0.80 33.65 -13.18
CA GLN A 359 -1.29 34.88 -13.80
C GLN A 359 -1.98 35.80 -12.79
N LYS A 360 -2.79 35.24 -11.87
CA LYS A 360 -3.49 36.00 -10.83
C LYS A 360 -2.55 36.49 -9.73
N TYR A 361 -1.58 35.66 -9.36
CA TYR A 361 -0.58 35.92 -8.32
C TYR A 361 0.83 35.86 -8.93
N PRO A 362 1.34 36.96 -9.53
CA PRO A 362 2.67 36.95 -10.18
C PRO A 362 3.84 36.61 -9.26
N SER A 363 3.70 36.93 -7.96
CA SER A 363 4.65 36.56 -6.90
C SER A 363 4.48 35.11 -6.41
N GLY A 364 3.39 34.45 -6.78
CA GLY A 364 3.09 33.07 -6.42
C GLY A 364 3.70 32.05 -7.36
N TYR A 365 3.64 30.78 -6.94
CA TYR A 365 4.12 29.65 -7.73
C TYR A 365 3.31 28.39 -7.41
N PHE A 366 2.85 27.68 -8.43
CA PHE A 366 2.11 26.43 -8.22
C PHE A 366 2.94 25.22 -8.67
N ILE A 367 3.51 24.50 -7.70
CA ILE A 367 4.34 23.31 -7.89
C ILE A 367 3.47 22.14 -8.34
N THR A 368 3.73 21.57 -9.52
CA THR A 368 2.94 20.45 -10.05
C THR A 368 3.74 19.15 -10.12
N LYS A 369 5.06 19.24 -10.26
CA LYS A 369 5.95 18.08 -10.42
C LYS A 369 6.70 17.74 -9.14
N ARG A 370 6.97 16.45 -8.94
CA ARG A 370 7.80 16.00 -7.82
C ARG A 370 9.25 16.49 -8.01
N GLY A 371 9.82 17.09 -6.98
CA GLY A 371 11.18 17.66 -7.00
C GLY A 371 11.26 19.05 -7.64
N GLU A 372 10.17 19.59 -8.17
CA GLU A 372 10.07 20.99 -8.55
C GLU A 372 10.09 21.85 -7.28
N GLN A 373 10.93 22.88 -7.28
CA GLN A 373 11.00 23.86 -6.20
C GLN A 373 10.59 25.23 -6.72
N ALA A 374 9.88 25.98 -5.89
CA ALA A 374 9.55 27.37 -6.23
C ALA A 374 10.85 28.20 -6.35
N PRO A 375 10.96 29.08 -7.36
CA PRO A 375 12.06 30.02 -7.47
C PRO A 375 12.21 30.90 -6.22
N ALA A 376 13.44 31.30 -5.90
CA ALA A 376 13.75 32.03 -4.65
C ALA A 376 13.13 33.43 -4.57
N ASP A 377 12.78 34.03 -5.71
CA ASP A 377 12.10 35.32 -5.84
C ASP A 377 10.58 35.25 -5.57
N LYS A 378 10.02 34.05 -5.43
CA LYS A 378 8.59 33.84 -5.17
C LYS A 378 8.26 33.98 -3.70
N ASP A 379 7.09 34.55 -3.42
CA ASP A 379 6.57 34.68 -2.07
C ASP A 379 6.14 33.30 -1.56
N LYS A 380 6.81 32.84 -0.50
CA LYS A 380 6.53 31.56 0.16
C LYS A 380 5.06 31.44 0.60
N ASN A 381 4.36 32.54 0.88
CA ASN A 381 2.94 32.52 1.24
C ASN A 381 2.02 32.20 0.04
N TYR A 382 2.49 32.46 -1.18
CA TYR A 382 1.79 32.16 -2.44
C TYR A 382 2.41 30.98 -3.20
N VAL A 383 3.29 30.21 -2.56
CA VAL A 383 3.68 28.88 -3.06
C VAL A 383 2.62 27.87 -2.67
N LEU A 384 2.12 27.10 -3.63
CA LEU A 384 1.15 26.01 -3.46
C LEU A 384 1.73 24.74 -4.10
N ASP A 385 1.55 23.58 -3.48
CA ASP A 385 1.91 22.28 -4.05
C ASP A 385 0.67 21.51 -4.49
N LEU A 386 0.77 20.76 -5.59
CA LEU A 386 -0.34 19.97 -6.15
C LEU A 386 -0.86 18.92 -5.16
N SER A 387 0.04 18.25 -4.42
CA SER A 387 -0.36 17.30 -3.39
C SER A 387 -1.20 18.00 -2.35
N ASP A 388 -0.67 19.09 -1.79
CA ASP A 388 -1.32 19.86 -0.74
C ASP A 388 -2.68 20.37 -1.18
N LEU A 389 -2.78 20.96 -2.38
CA LEU A 389 -4.07 21.37 -2.94
C LEU A 389 -5.05 20.20 -3.01
N GLY A 390 -4.62 19.02 -3.47
CA GLY A 390 -5.48 17.84 -3.50
C GLY A 390 -6.05 17.48 -2.13
N LYS A 391 -5.23 17.55 -1.08
CA LYS A 391 -5.64 17.31 0.32
C LYS A 391 -6.58 18.39 0.84
N TYR A 392 -6.39 19.64 0.41
CA TYR A 392 -7.26 20.75 0.79
C TYR A 392 -8.63 20.62 0.12
N LEU A 393 -8.66 20.26 -1.17
CA LEU A 393 -9.89 20.07 -1.94
C LEU A 393 -10.75 18.96 -1.32
N ILE A 394 -10.17 17.83 -0.93
CA ILE A 394 -10.93 16.72 -0.35
C ILE A 394 -11.39 17.02 1.10
N ALA A 395 -10.58 17.73 1.88
CA ALA A 395 -10.97 18.17 3.23
C ALA A 395 -12.12 19.18 3.20
N TRP A 396 -12.05 20.16 2.29
CA TRP A 396 -13.02 21.26 2.19
C TRP A 396 -14.25 20.90 1.33
N HIS A 397 -14.05 20.60 0.05
CA HIS A 397 -15.15 20.43 -0.91
C HIS A 397 -15.84 19.07 -0.85
N SER A 398 -15.08 18.01 -0.55
CA SER A 398 -15.68 16.69 -0.34
C SER A 398 -16.13 16.46 1.10
N LYS A 399 -15.79 17.36 2.04
CA LYS A 399 -16.02 17.19 3.50
C LYS A 399 -15.52 15.84 4.01
N ARG A 400 -14.35 15.42 3.51
CA ARG A 400 -13.75 14.11 3.74
C ARG A 400 -12.30 14.24 4.21
N PRO A 401 -12.04 14.99 5.32
CA PRO A 401 -10.68 15.13 5.84
C PRO A 401 -10.08 13.79 6.28
N ASN A 402 -10.92 12.80 6.60
CA ASN A 402 -10.52 11.45 7.01
C ASN A 402 -9.84 10.62 5.91
N VAL A 403 -9.88 11.05 4.64
CA VAL A 403 -9.14 10.43 3.51
C VAL A 403 -8.13 11.38 2.86
N SER A 404 -7.97 12.59 3.40
CA SER A 404 -7.09 13.62 2.86
C SER A 404 -5.60 13.26 2.87
N TYR A 405 -5.19 12.31 3.71
CA TYR A 405 -3.78 11.90 3.79
C TYR A 405 -3.35 11.01 2.61
N SER A 406 -4.30 10.36 1.91
CA SER A 406 -3.98 9.38 0.87
C SER A 406 -3.86 10.04 -0.50
N GLU A 407 -2.62 10.34 -0.90
CA GLU A 407 -2.33 10.82 -2.26
C GLU A 407 -2.82 9.85 -3.33
N ALA A 408 -2.71 8.54 -3.10
CA ALA A 408 -3.21 7.53 -4.04
C ALA A 408 -4.72 7.69 -4.27
N LYS A 409 -5.53 7.77 -3.21
CA LYS A 409 -6.98 7.99 -3.34
C LYS A 409 -7.29 9.31 -4.04
N ILE A 410 -6.56 10.39 -3.71
CA ILE A 410 -6.77 11.71 -4.32
C ILE A 410 -6.48 11.71 -5.83
N PHE A 411 -5.35 11.14 -6.25
CA PHE A 411 -4.86 11.25 -7.63
C PHE A 411 -5.27 10.09 -8.56
N ASP A 412 -5.60 8.92 -8.01
CA ASP A 412 -6.15 7.80 -8.79
C ASP A 412 -7.68 7.76 -8.77
N LYS A 413 -8.29 7.72 -7.58
CA LYS A 413 -9.75 7.51 -7.43
C LYS A 413 -10.54 8.80 -7.59
N TYR A 414 -10.13 9.88 -6.92
CA TYR A 414 -10.94 11.10 -6.77
C TYR A 414 -10.53 12.26 -7.68
N PHE A 415 -9.50 12.07 -8.52
CA PHE A 415 -8.90 13.17 -9.28
C PHE A 415 -9.90 13.86 -10.21
N GLU A 416 -10.76 13.07 -10.87
CA GLU A 416 -11.74 13.57 -11.82
C GLU A 416 -12.82 14.43 -11.14
N GLN A 417 -13.21 14.10 -9.90
CA GLN A 417 -14.19 14.89 -9.13
C GLN A 417 -13.55 16.12 -8.47
N LEU A 418 -12.32 16.01 -7.99
CA LEU A 418 -11.62 17.08 -7.25
C LEU A 418 -11.07 18.16 -8.18
N PHE A 419 -10.40 17.78 -9.26
CA PHE A 419 -9.82 18.74 -10.19
C PHE A 419 -10.84 19.05 -11.29
N LYS A 420 -11.58 20.15 -11.11
CA LYS A 420 -12.51 20.69 -12.10
C LYS A 420 -11.79 21.60 -13.10
N ARG A 421 -12.33 21.71 -14.32
CA ARG A 421 -11.75 22.56 -15.39
C ARG A 421 -11.67 24.04 -15.00
N GLU A 422 -12.66 24.52 -14.24
CA GLU A 422 -12.85 25.93 -13.90
C GLU A 422 -12.72 26.19 -12.38
N TYR A 423 -11.71 25.59 -11.74
CA TYR A 423 -11.43 25.94 -10.35
C TYR A 423 -10.73 27.30 -10.25
N LYS A 424 -11.28 28.20 -9.44
CA LYS A 424 -10.79 29.59 -9.32
C LYS A 424 -9.45 29.65 -8.56
N PRO A 425 -8.44 30.37 -9.05
CA PRO A 425 -7.18 30.60 -8.34
C PRO A 425 -7.34 31.17 -6.94
N GLU A 426 -8.32 32.04 -6.75
CA GLU A 426 -8.63 32.67 -5.46
C GLU A 426 -9.06 31.63 -4.43
N ASN A 427 -9.84 30.62 -4.86
CA ASN A 427 -10.25 29.52 -3.98
C ASN A 427 -9.07 28.63 -3.63
N ALA A 428 -8.16 28.37 -4.58
CA ALA A 428 -6.94 27.61 -4.31
C ALA A 428 -6.02 28.35 -3.32
N GLN A 429 -5.83 29.66 -3.50
CA GLN A 429 -5.02 30.47 -2.59
C GLN A 429 -5.69 30.63 -1.22
N ALA A 430 -7.02 30.70 -1.16
CA ALA A 430 -7.71 30.78 0.12
C ALA A 430 -7.51 29.52 0.96
N LEU A 431 -7.59 28.34 0.35
CA LEU A 431 -7.26 27.07 1.02
C LEU A 431 -5.81 27.02 1.48
N ASN A 432 -4.87 27.47 0.62
CA ASN A 432 -3.45 27.58 0.95
C ASN A 432 -3.21 28.49 2.16
N PHE A 433 -3.87 29.65 2.18
CA PHE A 433 -3.79 30.62 3.27
C PHE A 433 -4.31 30.03 4.58
N TRP A 434 -5.53 29.46 4.58
CA TRP A 434 -6.10 28.84 5.79
C TRP A 434 -5.17 27.77 6.36
N MET A 435 -4.62 26.92 5.49
CA MET A 435 -3.69 25.86 5.93
C MET A 435 -2.38 26.41 6.49
N LYS A 436 -1.80 27.43 5.87
CA LYS A 436 -0.56 28.05 6.39
C LYS A 436 -0.79 28.72 7.73
N GLU A 437 -1.89 29.46 7.87
CA GLU A 437 -2.21 30.14 9.13
C GLU A 437 -2.53 29.14 10.23
N LEU A 438 -3.37 28.12 9.98
CA LEU A 438 -3.68 27.15 11.02
C LEU A 438 -2.46 26.32 11.41
N LEU A 439 -1.55 25.98 10.48
CA LEU A 439 -0.31 25.25 10.81
C LEU A 439 0.61 25.98 11.78
N LYS A 440 0.51 27.31 11.91
CA LYS A 440 1.23 28.06 12.96
C LYS A 440 0.79 27.68 14.38
N SER A 441 -0.42 27.13 14.53
CA SER A 441 -0.94 26.61 15.80
C SER A 441 -0.57 25.14 16.06
N TRP A 442 0.00 24.43 15.08
CA TRP A 442 0.41 23.02 15.19
C TRP A 442 1.89 22.87 15.53
N THR A 443 2.38 23.69 16.46
CA THR A 443 3.74 23.68 16.99
C THR A 443 3.78 23.01 18.36
N ASP A 444 4.99 22.70 18.83
CA ASP A 444 5.18 22.03 20.12
C ASP A 444 4.87 22.97 21.31
N GLU A 445 4.72 24.28 21.05
CA GLU A 445 4.26 25.28 22.03
C GLU A 445 2.77 25.08 22.41
N ASN A 446 2.00 24.36 21.59
CA ASN A 446 0.59 24.03 21.81
C ASN A 446 -0.28 25.24 22.20
N SER A 447 -0.24 26.30 21.39
CA SER A 447 -0.96 27.56 21.66
C SER A 447 -2.49 27.39 21.83
N LEU A 448 -3.05 26.29 21.30
CA LEU A 448 -4.48 25.96 21.38
C LEU A 448 -4.83 25.02 22.53
N GLY A 449 -3.85 24.52 23.30
CA GLY A 449 -4.09 23.56 24.37
C GLY A 449 -4.67 22.22 23.88
N MET A 450 -4.31 21.80 22.66
CA MET A 450 -4.73 20.54 22.07
C MET A 450 -4.16 19.35 22.82
N ASN A 451 -4.91 18.24 22.81
CA ASN A 451 -4.48 16.94 23.31
C ASN A 451 -3.18 16.51 22.60
N GLU A 452 -2.21 16.00 23.37
CA GLU A 452 -0.91 15.56 22.84
C GLU A 452 -1.03 14.53 21.72
N THR A 453 -2.04 13.64 21.80
CA THR A 453 -2.27 12.64 20.75
C THR A 453 -2.79 13.28 19.47
N LEU A 454 -3.60 14.34 19.59
CA LEU A 454 -4.05 15.11 18.43
C LEU A 454 -2.86 15.80 17.75
N LEU A 455 -1.97 16.42 18.53
CA LEU A 455 -0.76 17.06 18.04
C LEU A 455 0.23 16.07 17.42
N ALA A 456 0.31 14.83 17.92
CA ALA A 456 1.13 13.78 17.33
C ALA A 456 0.66 13.41 15.90
N MET A 457 -0.63 13.59 15.60
CA MET A 457 -1.23 13.30 14.30
C MET A 457 -1.07 14.46 13.28
N LYS A 458 0.10 15.12 13.22
CA LYS A 458 0.37 16.26 12.30
C LYS A 458 0.11 15.94 10.82
N ALA A 459 0.18 14.67 10.43
CA ALA A 459 -0.11 14.22 9.07
C ALA A 459 -1.62 14.18 8.71
N TYR A 460 -2.52 14.24 9.69
CA TYR A 460 -3.97 14.02 9.50
C TYR A 460 -4.83 15.13 10.10
N ALA A 461 -4.51 15.53 11.33
CA ALA A 461 -5.36 16.39 12.13
C ALA A 461 -5.48 17.84 11.60
N PRO A 462 -4.44 18.45 10.98
CA PRO A 462 -4.59 19.77 10.37
C PRO A 462 -5.67 19.83 9.27
N TYR A 463 -5.91 18.75 8.53
CA TYR A 463 -6.96 18.71 7.51
C TYR A 463 -8.36 18.63 8.13
N HIS A 464 -8.49 18.03 9.32
CA HIS A 464 -9.73 18.04 10.09
C HIS A 464 -10.00 19.43 10.67
N HIS A 465 -8.95 20.15 11.05
CA HIS A 465 -9.03 21.56 11.44
C HIS A 465 -9.46 22.44 10.26
N LEU A 466 -8.90 22.25 9.06
CA LEU A 466 -9.36 22.94 7.85
C LEU A 466 -10.84 22.66 7.54
N TYR A 467 -11.27 21.40 7.66
CA TYR A 467 -12.67 21.02 7.56
C TYR A 467 -13.53 21.72 8.63
N ALA A 468 -13.06 21.80 9.88
CA ALA A 468 -13.77 22.48 10.96
C ALA A 468 -13.94 23.99 10.68
N ILE A 469 -12.94 24.66 10.08
CA ILE A 469 -13.08 26.05 9.61
C ILE A 469 -14.25 26.17 8.63
N SER A 470 -14.29 25.31 7.61
CA SER A 470 -15.42 25.26 6.66
C SER A 470 -16.76 25.05 7.39
N MET A 471 -16.78 24.18 8.39
CA MET A 471 -18.00 23.87 9.13
C MET A 471 -18.45 25.01 10.04
N CYS A 472 -17.56 25.88 10.55
CA CYS A 472 -17.95 27.08 11.27
C CYS A 472 -18.86 27.99 10.42
N PHE A 473 -18.49 28.22 9.15
CA PHE A 473 -19.31 28.97 8.21
C PHE A 473 -20.61 28.23 7.85
N ALA A 474 -20.52 26.93 7.53
CA ALA A 474 -21.69 26.14 7.15
C ALA A 474 -22.74 26.08 8.27
N ILE A 475 -22.32 25.77 9.49
CA ILE A 475 -23.20 25.67 10.67
C ILE A 475 -23.81 27.02 11.03
N SER A 476 -23.02 28.11 11.00
CA SER A 476 -23.53 29.45 11.33
C SER A 476 -24.61 29.95 10.36
N ASN A 477 -24.67 29.42 9.15
CA ASN A 477 -25.68 29.76 8.14
C ASN A 477 -26.83 28.74 8.05
N ASN A 478 -26.87 27.72 8.91
CA ASN A 478 -27.79 26.57 8.81
C ASN A 478 -27.63 25.76 7.51
N GLU A 479 -26.40 25.67 7.01
CA GLU A 479 -26.05 25.02 5.75
C GLU A 479 -25.03 23.90 5.93
N SER A 480 -25.20 23.13 7.01
CA SER A 480 -24.28 22.04 7.39
C SER A 480 -24.07 20.99 6.30
N ASP A 481 -25.02 20.86 5.36
CA ASP A 481 -24.94 19.91 4.24
C ASP A 481 -24.25 20.52 3.01
N ARG A 482 -24.20 21.85 2.87
CA ARG A 482 -23.55 22.55 1.74
C ARG A 482 -22.12 22.99 2.07
N VAL A 483 -21.32 23.21 1.03
CA VAL A 483 -19.91 23.61 1.14
C VAL A 483 -19.80 25.11 0.90
N PRO A 484 -19.26 25.89 1.86
CA PRO A 484 -19.03 27.31 1.65
C PRO A 484 -17.84 27.56 0.71
N ASN A 485 -17.90 28.64 -0.05
CA ASN A 485 -16.82 29.05 -0.95
C ASN A 485 -15.59 29.51 -0.13
N PRO A 486 -14.41 28.87 -0.29
CA PRO A 486 -13.25 29.16 0.55
C PRO A 486 -12.72 30.59 0.37
N GLY A 487 -12.80 31.15 -0.85
CA GLY A 487 -12.41 32.52 -1.14
C GLY A 487 -13.26 33.54 -0.40
N ARG A 488 -14.59 33.32 -0.36
CA ARG A 488 -15.54 34.17 0.37
C ARG A 488 -15.39 34.07 1.88
N CYS A 489 -15.18 32.87 2.40
CA CYS A 489 -14.86 32.66 3.82
C CYS A 489 -13.62 33.47 4.23
N LEU A 490 -12.56 33.40 3.42
CA LEU A 490 -11.33 34.14 3.70
C LEU A 490 -11.51 35.65 3.61
N GLU A 491 -12.18 36.13 2.55
CA GLU A 491 -12.48 37.55 2.34
C GLU A 491 -13.19 38.15 3.57
N LYS A 492 -14.27 37.48 4.02
CA LYS A 492 -15.03 37.91 5.22
C LYS A 492 -14.19 37.88 6.50
N ALA A 493 -13.40 36.84 6.70
CA ALA A 493 -12.55 36.70 7.88
C ALA A 493 -11.46 37.80 7.94
N GLN A 494 -10.82 38.10 6.81
CA GLN A 494 -9.77 39.11 6.73
C GLN A 494 -10.33 40.54 6.90
N GLN A 495 -11.43 40.88 6.24
CA GLN A 495 -12.07 42.20 6.35
C GLN A 495 -12.45 42.56 7.79
N ASN A 496 -12.70 41.56 8.62
CA ASN A 496 -13.13 41.74 10.02
C ASN A 496 -12.04 41.40 11.05
N GLY A 497 -10.82 41.07 10.59
CA GLY A 497 -9.68 40.74 11.45
C GLY A 497 -9.90 39.51 12.34
N MET A 498 -10.58 38.48 11.82
CA MET A 498 -11.12 37.35 12.60
C MET A 498 -10.58 35.98 12.15
N VAL A 499 -9.50 35.97 11.35
CA VAL A 499 -8.82 34.76 10.90
C VAL A 499 -8.39 33.91 12.09
N ASP A 500 -7.63 34.50 13.02
CA ASP A 500 -7.10 33.78 14.19
C ASP A 500 -8.22 33.25 15.09
N GLU A 501 -9.28 34.03 15.30
CA GLU A 501 -10.41 33.62 16.13
C GLU A 501 -11.13 32.41 15.53
N ILE A 502 -11.35 32.39 14.22
CA ILE A 502 -11.98 31.26 13.52
C ILE A 502 -11.10 30.00 13.60
N ILE A 503 -9.79 30.14 13.43
CA ILE A 503 -8.81 29.05 13.60
C ILE A 503 -8.88 28.53 15.05
N ASN A 504 -8.87 29.42 16.05
CA ASN A 504 -8.92 29.03 17.45
C ASN A 504 -10.20 28.27 17.79
N ILE A 505 -11.36 28.75 17.32
CA ILE A 505 -12.67 28.10 17.53
C ILE A 505 -12.66 26.72 16.90
N SER A 506 -12.32 26.63 15.61
CA SER A 506 -12.35 25.37 14.87
C SER A 506 -11.36 24.35 15.43
N GLY A 507 -10.13 24.76 15.77
CA GLY A 507 -9.12 23.91 16.40
C GLY A 507 -9.55 23.39 17.77
N ARG A 508 -10.15 24.23 18.61
CA ARG A 508 -10.72 23.82 19.90
C ARG A 508 -11.88 22.84 19.71
N SER A 509 -12.74 23.05 18.71
CA SER A 509 -13.82 22.11 18.40
C SER A 509 -13.30 20.73 17.98
N VAL A 510 -12.21 20.65 17.20
CA VAL A 510 -11.56 19.37 16.89
C VAL A 510 -11.04 18.69 18.16
N ASN A 511 -10.41 19.45 19.06
CA ASN A 511 -9.93 18.91 20.34
C ASN A 511 -11.08 18.41 21.22
N MET A 512 -12.14 19.20 21.37
CA MET A 512 -13.34 18.82 22.14
C MET A 512 -14.00 17.56 21.57
N ALA A 513 -14.05 17.41 20.24
CA ALA A 513 -14.61 16.22 19.60
C ALA A 513 -13.79 14.96 19.93
N LEU A 514 -12.46 15.07 19.98
CA LEU A 514 -11.58 13.97 20.38
C LEU A 514 -11.79 13.60 21.84
N GLU A 515 -11.83 14.58 22.74
CA GLU A 515 -12.03 14.35 24.18
C GLU A 515 -13.39 13.74 24.49
N ALA A 516 -14.45 14.21 23.83
CA ALA A 516 -15.78 13.63 23.94
C ALA A 516 -15.78 12.16 23.49
N ALA A 517 -15.17 11.86 22.34
CA ALA A 517 -15.07 10.48 21.84
C ALA A 517 -14.23 9.58 22.77
N ALA A 518 -13.16 10.10 23.37
CA ALA A 518 -12.38 9.36 24.36
C ALA A 518 -13.20 9.03 25.62
N ASN A 519 -14.00 10.00 26.09
CA ASN A 519 -14.81 9.87 27.30
C ASN A 519 -16.03 8.96 27.11
N GLU A 520 -16.63 8.89 25.91
CA GLU A 520 -17.75 7.97 25.62
C GLU A 520 -17.36 6.49 25.73
N VAL A 521 -16.09 6.16 25.48
CA VAL A 521 -15.59 4.79 25.39
C VAL A 521 -15.11 4.26 26.75
N GLN A 522 -14.69 5.14 27.66
CA GLN A 522 -14.22 4.78 29.01
C GLN A 522 -15.25 3.99 29.85
N PRO A 523 -16.54 4.37 29.91
CA PRO A 523 -17.55 3.62 30.67
C PRO A 523 -17.86 2.23 30.09
N GLN A 524 -17.52 1.97 28.82
CA GLN A 524 -17.81 0.72 28.13
C GLN A 524 -16.67 -0.31 28.21
N GLY A 525 -15.57 0.00 28.90
CA GLY A 525 -14.40 -0.88 28.99
C GLY A 525 -13.66 -1.11 27.67
N LYS A 526 -13.95 -0.30 26.65
CA LYS A 526 -13.32 -0.36 25.32
C LYS A 526 -12.08 0.55 25.30
N ILE A 527 -11.09 0.23 24.47
CA ILE A 527 -9.89 1.05 24.28
C ILE A 527 -10.16 2.08 23.17
N PHE A 528 -10.03 3.37 23.48
CA PHE A 528 -10.13 4.43 22.48
C PHE A 528 -8.81 4.56 21.70
N SER A 529 -8.88 4.49 20.38
CA SER A 529 -7.75 4.76 19.49
C SER A 529 -7.97 6.08 18.74
N PRO A 530 -7.25 7.17 19.11
CA PRO A 530 -7.32 8.46 18.42
C PRO A 530 -7.04 8.37 16.91
N HIS A 531 -6.08 7.53 16.52
CA HIS A 531 -5.70 7.31 15.12
C HIS A 531 -6.82 6.65 14.31
N ASN A 532 -7.59 5.74 14.92
CA ASN A 532 -8.73 5.11 14.25
C ASN A 532 -9.94 6.03 14.21
N TRP A 533 -10.17 6.77 15.30
CA TRP A 533 -11.25 7.75 15.37
C TRP A 533 -11.11 8.81 14.27
N ILE A 534 -9.93 9.42 14.11
CA ILE A 534 -9.73 10.49 13.12
C ILE A 534 -9.88 10.01 11.67
N LYS A 535 -9.67 8.72 11.40
CA LYS A 535 -9.89 8.10 10.07
C LYS A 535 -11.36 7.71 9.83
N ALA A 536 -12.18 7.67 10.88
CA ALA A 536 -13.57 7.23 10.82
C ALA A 536 -14.56 8.36 10.50
N LYS A 537 -15.71 8.01 9.90
CA LYS A 537 -16.80 8.97 9.61
C LYS A 537 -17.40 9.58 10.89
N THR A 538 -17.32 8.87 12.02
CA THR A 538 -17.81 9.33 13.32
C THR A 538 -17.07 10.56 13.85
N CYS A 539 -15.79 10.73 13.49
CA CYS A 539 -15.04 11.95 13.83
C CYS A 539 -15.70 13.22 13.27
N LEU A 540 -16.21 13.17 12.03
CA LEU A 540 -16.86 14.31 11.38
C LEU A 540 -18.13 14.73 12.13
N ALA A 541 -18.92 13.76 12.58
CA ALA A 541 -20.11 14.02 13.40
C ALA A 541 -19.72 14.66 14.75
N GLY A 542 -18.66 14.16 15.38
CA GLY A 542 -18.12 14.72 16.62
C GLY A 542 -17.65 16.18 16.46
N ILE A 543 -16.94 16.49 15.37
CA ILE A 543 -16.49 17.86 15.06
C ILE A 543 -17.70 18.78 14.86
N ASN A 544 -18.69 18.36 14.07
CA ASN A 544 -19.89 19.16 13.82
C ASN A 544 -20.64 19.44 15.13
N PHE A 545 -20.79 18.42 15.98
CA PHE A 545 -21.42 18.56 17.29
C PHE A 545 -20.65 19.53 18.20
N ALA A 546 -19.31 19.43 18.22
CA ALA A 546 -18.48 20.34 19.00
C ALA A 546 -18.60 21.80 18.53
N ILE A 547 -18.66 22.05 17.22
CA ILE A 547 -18.86 23.40 16.65
C ILE A 547 -20.26 23.93 17.00
N HIS A 548 -21.30 23.10 16.86
CA HIS A 548 -22.67 23.48 17.25
C HIS A 548 -22.76 23.85 18.73
N ASN A 549 -22.16 23.04 19.60
CA ASN A 549 -22.11 23.30 21.04
C ASN A 549 -21.34 24.56 21.37
N TYR A 550 -20.23 24.80 20.68
CA TYR A 550 -19.47 26.04 20.86
C TYR A 550 -20.35 27.26 20.57
N PHE A 551 -21.02 27.30 19.41
CA PHE A 551 -21.88 28.44 19.06
C PHE A 551 -23.13 28.57 19.93
N SER A 552 -23.69 27.46 20.43
CA SER A 552 -24.89 27.49 21.28
C SER A 552 -24.58 27.93 22.72
N MET A 553 -23.43 27.54 23.25
CA MET A 553 -22.99 27.91 24.60
C MET A 553 -22.33 29.28 24.66
N LEU A 554 -21.78 29.78 23.54
CA LEU A 554 -21.05 31.05 23.51
C LEU A 554 -21.84 32.24 24.12
N PRO A 555 -23.14 32.47 23.82
CA PRO A 555 -23.92 33.54 24.44
C PRO A 555 -24.09 33.44 25.95
N MET A 556 -23.85 32.26 26.54
CA MET A 556 -23.98 32.02 27.98
C MET A 556 -22.71 32.38 28.77
N LEU A 557 -21.58 32.61 28.08
CA LEU A 557 -20.31 32.96 28.71
C LEU A 557 -20.21 34.49 28.95
N PRO A 558 -19.46 34.94 29.97
CA PRO A 558 -19.18 36.37 30.18
C PRO A 558 -18.54 37.00 28.93
N GLY A 559 -19.15 38.06 28.38
CA GLY A 559 -18.72 38.70 27.12
C GLY A 559 -19.08 37.94 25.84
N GLY A 560 -19.65 36.74 25.96
CA GLY A 560 -19.94 35.87 24.82
C GLY A 560 -21.15 36.26 23.97
N GLN A 561 -22.07 37.07 24.48
CA GLN A 561 -23.18 37.60 23.67
C GLN A 561 -22.71 38.52 22.55
N GLU A 562 -21.76 39.41 22.84
CA GLU A 562 -21.17 40.33 21.85
C GLU A 562 -20.34 39.56 20.82
N LEU A 563 -19.52 38.61 21.28
CA LEU A 563 -18.73 37.75 20.39
C LEU A 563 -19.64 36.87 19.51
N SER A 564 -20.73 36.32 20.05
CA SER A 564 -21.70 35.53 19.28
C SER A 564 -22.38 36.37 18.19
N LYS A 565 -22.80 37.60 18.52
CA LYS A 565 -23.37 38.52 17.54
C LYS A 565 -22.36 38.84 16.43
N ARG A 566 -21.12 39.18 16.81
CA ARG A 566 -20.04 39.47 15.88
C ARG A 566 -19.71 38.28 14.98
N LEU A 567 -19.61 37.06 15.53
CA LEU A 567 -19.38 35.84 14.76
C LEU A 567 -20.52 35.56 13.76
N LYS A 568 -21.78 35.71 14.17
CA LYS A 568 -22.92 35.54 13.25
C LYS A 568 -22.87 36.51 12.08
N GLU A 569 -22.50 37.77 12.31
CA GLU A 569 -22.37 38.78 11.26
C GLU A 569 -21.21 38.47 10.30
N ILE A 570 -20.07 38.00 10.82
CA ILE A 570 -18.86 37.72 10.01
C ILE A 570 -19.00 36.42 9.22
N LEU A 571 -19.53 35.38 9.85
CA LEU A 571 -19.70 34.07 9.23
C LEU A 571 -20.86 34.06 8.23
N ALA A 572 -21.71 35.09 8.20
CA ALA A 572 -22.83 35.21 7.26
C ALA A 572 -22.34 35.24 5.81
N LEU A 573 -22.85 34.30 5.02
CA LEU A 573 -22.58 34.15 3.59
C LEU A 573 -23.90 34.12 2.80
N GLY A 574 -23.87 34.55 1.54
CA GLY A 574 -25.03 34.44 0.65
C GLY A 574 -25.30 32.99 0.25
N ASN A 575 -26.53 32.68 -0.15
CA ASN A 575 -26.89 31.34 -0.62
C ASN A 575 -26.09 30.90 -1.86
N GLU A 576 -25.66 31.87 -2.66
CA GLU A 576 -24.79 31.75 -3.84
C GLU A 576 -23.33 31.42 -3.50
N ASP A 577 -22.91 31.65 -2.25
CA ASP A 577 -21.57 31.32 -1.78
C ASP A 577 -21.47 29.87 -1.29
N PHE A 578 -22.56 29.09 -1.41
CA PHE A 578 -22.61 27.68 -1.06
C PHE A 578 -22.81 26.78 -2.29
N GLU A 579 -22.06 25.68 -2.32
CA GLU A 579 -22.17 24.64 -3.35
C GLU A 579 -22.53 23.28 -2.73
N TYR A 580 -22.99 22.34 -3.57
CA TYR A 580 -23.11 20.95 -3.15
C TYR A 580 -21.74 20.31 -2.93
N ARG A 581 -21.66 19.44 -1.92
CA ARG A 581 -20.47 18.62 -1.65
C ARG A 581 -20.07 17.84 -2.90
N TRP A 582 -18.78 17.82 -3.22
CA TRP A 582 -18.29 17.02 -4.33
C TRP A 582 -18.23 15.54 -3.94
N GLU A 583 -18.71 14.67 -4.83
CA GLU A 583 -18.74 13.22 -4.58
C GLU A 583 -17.33 12.65 -4.39
N ALA A 584 -17.16 11.90 -3.30
CA ALA A 584 -15.93 11.17 -2.96
C ALA A 584 -16.30 9.96 -2.08
N ASP A 585 -17.28 9.17 -2.54
CA ASP A 585 -17.75 7.96 -1.86
C ASP A 585 -17.09 6.68 -2.39
#